data_AF-A0A972UWA6-F1
#
_entry.id   AF-A0A972UWA6-F1
#
_cell.length_a   1.000
_cell.length_b   1.000
_cell.length_c   1.000
_cell.angle_alpha   90.00
_cell.angle_beta   90.00
_cell.angle_gamma   90.00
#
_symmetry.space_group_name_H-M   'P 1'
#
loop_
_entity.id
_entity.type
_entity.pdbx_description
1 polymer ?
#
loop_
_entity_poly.entity_id
_entity_poly.type
_entity_poly.pdbx_seq_one_letter_code
_entity_poly.pdbx_strand_id
1 'polypeptide(L)'
;LFEGYKPGMPYSATSIEKIVKGAAVKAGIKKDVYPHILRHSFATHMLEKGVNLKRLQMILGHSAMKTTSIYLHLANLNSADLPDLLSPEN
;
A
#
# COMPACT_ATOMS: atom_id res chain seq x y z
N LEU A 1 1.44 4.39 -20.25
CA LEU A 1 0.89 3.07 -19.85
C LEU A 1 -0.63 3.11 -19.72
N PHE A 2 -1.21 4.06 -18.97
CA PHE A 2 -2.67 4.22 -18.86
C PHE A 2 -3.13 5.58 -19.38
N GLU A 3 -4.04 5.56 -20.36
CA GLU A 3 -4.60 6.78 -20.95
C GLU A 3 -5.86 7.21 -20.22
N GLY A 4 -5.98 8.51 -19.98
CA GLY A 4 -7.12 9.14 -19.37
C GLY A 4 -8.25 9.41 -20.36
N TYR A 5 -9.13 10.35 -20.01
CA TYR A 5 -10.30 10.69 -20.83
C TYR A 5 -9.94 11.22 -22.23
N LYS A 6 -8.79 11.87 -22.39
CA LYS A 6 -8.27 12.30 -23.69
C LYS A 6 -7.20 11.30 -24.16
N PRO A 7 -7.32 10.74 -25.38
CA PRO A 7 -6.30 9.86 -25.94
C PRO A 7 -4.91 10.51 -25.89
N GLY A 8 -3.91 9.72 -25.52
CA GLY A 8 -2.53 10.19 -25.36
C GLY A 8 -2.26 11.05 -24.12
N MET A 9 -3.25 11.42 -23.31
CA MET A 9 -3.03 12.06 -22.01
C MET A 9 -3.12 11.05 -20.87
N PRO A 10 -2.29 11.14 -19.82
CA PRO A 10 -2.39 10.27 -18.66
C PRO A 10 -3.64 10.58 -17.83
N TYR A 11 -4.06 9.63 -16.99
CA TYR A 11 -5.03 9.91 -15.94
C TYR A 11 -4.52 10.99 -14.98
N SER A 12 -5.41 11.89 -14.55
CA SER A 12 -5.15 12.74 -13.39
C SER A 12 -5.31 11.94 -12.09
N ALA A 13 -4.66 12.41 -11.02
CA ALA A 13 -4.84 11.83 -9.68
C ALA A 13 -6.32 11.81 -9.25
N THR A 14 -7.06 12.88 -9.55
CA THR A 14 -8.49 12.99 -9.24
C THR A 14 -9.34 11.99 -10.02
N SER A 15 -8.99 11.68 -11.27
CA SER A 15 -9.67 10.65 -12.05
C SER A 15 -9.45 9.26 -11.44
N ILE A 16 -8.22 8.94 -11.04
CA ILE A 16 -7.91 7.67 -10.38
C ILE A 16 -8.65 7.54 -9.05
N GLU A 17 -8.70 8.60 -8.25
CA GLU A 17 -9.45 8.59 -6.99
C GLU A 17 -10.95 8.31 -7.21
N LYS A 18 -11.57 8.97 -8.20
CA LYS A 18 -12.98 8.73 -8.56
C LYS A 18 -13.21 7.28 -9.02
N ILE A 19 -12.29 6.71 -9.79
CA ILE A 19 -12.36 5.31 -10.22
C ILE A 19 -12.33 4.37 -9.00
N VAL A 20 -11.40 4.58 -8.07
CA VAL A 20 -11.29 3.77 -6.85
C VAL A 20 -12.54 3.89 -5.98
N LYS A 21 -13.06 5.11 -5.78
CA LYS A 21 -14.31 5.34 -5.04
C LYS A 21 -15.49 4.63 -5.69
N GLY A 22 -15.63 4.74 -7.01
CA GLY A 22 -16.67 4.04 -7.76
C GLY A 22 -16.57 2.51 -7.64
N ALA A 23 -15.35 1.96 -7.64
CA ALA A 23 -15.13 0.53 -7.44
C ALA A 23 -15.52 0.08 -6.03
N ALA A 24 -15.19 0.86 -4.99
CA ALA A 24 -15.56 0.56 -3.61
C ALA A 24 -17.08 0.53 -3.40
N VAL A 25 -17.81 1.49 -4.00
CA VAL A 25 -19.28 1.51 -3.98
C VAL A 25 -19.86 0.26 -4.64
N LYS A 26 -19.36 -0.11 -5.82
CA LYS A 26 -19.79 -1.33 -6.53
C LYS A 26 -19.51 -2.61 -5.74
N ALA A 27 -18.42 -2.64 -4.97
CA ALA A 27 -18.06 -3.74 -4.09
C ALA A 27 -18.84 -3.76 -2.76
N GLY A 28 -19.74 -2.80 -2.52
CA GLY A 28 -20.51 -2.70 -1.28
C GLY A 28 -19.70 -2.25 -0.06
N ILE A 29 -18.52 -1.65 -0.26
CA ILE A 29 -17.65 -1.17 0.81
C ILE A 29 -18.17 0.17 1.31
N LYS A 30 -18.59 0.22 2.58
CA LYS A 30 -19.16 1.42 3.21
C LYS A 30 -18.11 2.45 3.65
N LYS A 31 -16.85 2.04 3.78
CA LYS A 31 -15.73 2.92 4.17
C LYS A 31 -15.34 3.80 2.99
N ASP A 32 -14.81 4.99 3.26
CA ASP A 32 -14.21 5.80 2.21
C ASP A 32 -12.90 5.17 1.73
N VAL A 33 -12.80 4.89 0.43
CA VAL A 33 -11.65 4.20 -0.18
C VAL A 33 -11.06 5.08 -1.27
N TYR A 34 -9.76 5.31 -1.17
CA TYR A 34 -8.97 6.08 -2.12
C TYR A 34 -7.58 5.43 -2.28
N PRO A 35 -6.77 5.80 -3.29
CA PRO A 35 -5.53 5.10 -3.62
C PRO A 35 -4.55 4.90 -2.45
N HIS A 36 -4.47 5.86 -1.52
CA HIS A 36 -3.62 5.71 -0.35
C HIS A 36 -4.11 4.61 0.60
N ILE A 37 -5.42 4.42 0.80
CA ILE A 37 -5.96 3.31 1.60
C ILE A 37 -5.55 1.96 1.00
N LEU A 38 -5.60 1.83 -0.32
CA LEU A 38 -5.13 0.61 -1.00
C LEU A 38 -3.64 0.37 -0.76
N ARG A 39 -2.81 1.41 -0.81
CA ARG A 39 -1.38 1.32 -0.47
C ARG A 39 -1.20 0.88 0.99
N HIS A 40 -2.00 1.41 1.92
CA HIS A 40 -1.93 1.00 3.32
C HIS A 40 -2.29 -0.47 3.49
N SER A 41 -3.41 -0.93 2.91
CA SER A 41 -3.82 -2.33 2.97
C SER A 41 -2.79 -3.28 2.35
N PHE A 42 -2.16 -2.90 1.24
CA PHE A 42 -1.08 -3.68 0.65
C PHE A 42 0.13 -3.78 1.60
N ALA A 43 0.56 -2.66 2.17
CA ALA A 43 1.73 -2.63 3.04
C ALA A 43 1.54 -3.45 4.32
N THR A 44 0.38 -3.31 4.98
CA THR A 44 0.07 -4.11 6.18
C THR A 44 0.00 -5.59 5.85
N HIS A 45 -0.65 -5.96 4.75
CA HIS A 45 -0.76 -7.35 4.30
C HIS A 45 0.59 -7.99 3.98
N MET A 46 1.55 -7.22 3.45
CA MET A 46 2.90 -7.73 3.20
C MET A 46 3.65 -7.98 4.51
N LEU A 47 3.55 -7.07 5.49
CA LEU A 47 4.17 -7.28 6.80
C LEU A 47 3.57 -8.47 7.55
N GLU A 48 2.25 -8.63 7.50
CA GLU A 48 1.55 -9.78 8.09
C GLU A 48 1.92 -11.12 7.44
N LYS A 49 2.47 -11.09 6.23
CA LYS A 49 3.03 -12.26 5.53
C LYS A 49 4.52 -12.46 5.77
N GLY A 50 5.13 -11.74 6.71
CA GLY A 50 6.55 -11.87 7.04
C GLY A 50 7.49 -11.18 6.04
N VAL A 51 7.00 -10.28 5.17
CA VAL A 51 7.88 -9.54 4.26
C VAL A 51 8.73 -8.55 5.06
N ASN A 52 10.06 -8.68 4.97
CA ASN A 52 11.02 -7.80 5.63
C ASN A 52 10.75 -6.31 5.35
N LEU A 53 10.90 -5.47 6.38
CA LEU A 53 10.56 -4.04 6.32
C LEU A 53 11.38 -3.27 5.27
N LYS A 54 12.66 -3.63 5.09
CA LYS A 54 13.54 -3.02 4.08
C LYS A 54 13.09 -3.39 2.67
N ARG A 55 12.68 -4.65 2.47
CA ARG A 55 12.09 -5.10 1.21
C ARG A 55 10.78 -4.37 0.90
N LEU A 56 9.92 -4.20 1.90
CA LEU A 56 8.69 -3.43 1.74
C LEU A 56 8.95 -1.97 1.36
N GLN A 57 9.96 -1.32 1.96
CA GLN A 57 10.37 0.04 1.58
C GLN A 57 10.76 0.13 0.11
N MET A 58 11.57 -0.82 -0.38
CA MET A 58 11.99 -0.85 -1.79
C MET A 58 10.80 -1.02 -2.72
N ILE A 59 9.87 -1.93 -2.40
CA ILE A 59 8.64 -2.15 -3.18
C ILE A 59 7.77 -0.89 -3.22
N LEU A 60 7.66 -0.18 -2.10
CA LEU A 60 6.86 1.04 -2.00
C LEU A 60 7.57 2.29 -2.55
N GLY A 61 8.88 2.19 -2.85
CA GLY A 61 9.68 3.32 -3.32
C GLY A 61 9.86 4.42 -2.27
N HIS A 62 9.82 4.09 -0.98
CA HIS A 62 9.98 5.09 0.07
C HIS A 62 11.45 5.47 0.24
N SER A 63 11.75 6.77 0.25
CA SER A 63 13.12 7.28 0.45
C SER A 63 13.61 7.13 1.90
N ALA A 64 12.70 7.06 2.87
CA ALA A 64 13.02 7.00 4.29
C ALA A 64 12.34 5.81 4.97
N MET A 65 13.09 5.09 5.81
CA MET A 65 12.58 4.01 6.65
C MET A 65 11.43 4.45 7.56
N LYS A 66 11.49 5.69 8.05
CA LYS A 66 10.45 6.30 8.89
C LYS A 66 9.07 6.28 8.24
N THR A 67 8.98 6.45 6.92
CA THR A 67 7.71 6.41 6.18
C THR A 67 7.17 4.98 6.10
N THR A 68 8.04 3.98 6.06
CA THR A 68 7.63 2.56 6.01
C THR A 68 7.34 2.00 7.40
N SER A 69 8.04 2.46 8.44
CA SER A 69 7.87 1.95 9.81
C SER A 69 6.48 2.24 10.40
N ILE A 70 5.73 3.20 9.84
CA ILE A 70 4.34 3.44 10.26
C ILE A 70 3.46 2.19 10.11
N TYR A 71 3.79 1.30 9.17
CA TYR A 71 3.03 0.08 8.92
C TYR A 71 3.25 -0.99 10.00
N LEU A 72 4.37 -0.95 10.73
CA LEU A 72 4.64 -1.90 11.82
C LEU A 72 3.60 -1.79 12.93
N HIS A 73 3.13 -0.57 13.23
CA HIS A 73 2.13 -0.39 14.28
C HIS A 73 0.72 -0.79 13.82
N LEU A 74 0.48 -0.80 12.50
CA LEU A 74 -0.82 -1.11 11.90
C LEU A 74 -0.99 -2.59 11.58
N ALA A 75 0.10 -3.30 11.30
CA ALA A 75 0.09 -4.73 10.99
C ALA A 75 -0.14 -5.55 12.26
N ASN A 76 -0.99 -6.57 12.15
CA ASN A 76 -1.19 -7.53 13.23
C ASN A 76 -0.09 -8.60 13.18
N LEU A 77 1.10 -8.27 13.69
CA LEU A 77 2.26 -9.14 13.64
C LEU A 77 2.18 -10.23 14.71
N ASN A 78 2.42 -11.49 14.34
CA ASN A 78 2.68 -12.52 15.35
C ASN A 78 4.08 -12.32 15.92
N SER A 79 4.25 -12.59 17.21
CA SER A 79 5.56 -12.51 17.88
C SER A 79 6.63 -13.41 17.26
N ALA A 80 6.22 -14.49 16.58
CA ALA A 80 7.11 -15.39 15.86
C ALA A 80 7.73 -14.77 14.59
N ASP A 81 7.05 -13.81 13.96
CA ASP A 81 7.47 -13.22 12.67
C ASP A 81 8.44 -12.04 12.87
N LEU A 82 8.49 -11.46 14.07
CA LEU A 82 9.23 -10.24 14.38
C LEU A 82 10.75 -10.34 14.15
N PRO A 83 11.44 -11.47 14.47
CA PRO A 83 12.86 -11.59 14.19
C PRO A 83 13.19 -11.48 12.71
N ASP A 84 12.43 -12.15 11.83
CA ASP A 84 12.69 -12.16 10.38
C ASP A 84 12.37 -10.81 9.71
N LEU A 85 11.37 -10.09 10.23
CA LEU A 85 10.94 -8.79 9.70
C LEU A 85 11.96 -7.67 9.88
N LEU A 86 12.78 -7.77 10.93
CA LEU A 86 13.77 -6.77 11.33
C LEU A 86 15.21 -7.27 11.18
N SER A 87 15.38 -8.52 10.76
CA SER A 87 16.71 -9.08 10.53
C SER A 87 17.44 -8.26 9.45
N PRO A 88 18.69 -7.84 9.72
CA PRO A 88 19.55 -7.38 8.66
C PRO A 88 19.79 -8.57 7.72
N GLU A 89 19.26 -8.49 6.50
CA GLU A 89 19.55 -9.50 5.48
C GLU A 89 21.07 -9.49 5.22
N ASN A 90 21.69 -10.68 5.23
CA ASN A 90 23.09 -10.89 4.83
C ASN A 90 23.37 -10.21 3.48
#